data_AF-A0A0S8HHC0-F1
#
_entry.id   AF-A0A0S8HHC0-F1
#
_cell.length_a   1.000
_cell.length_b   1.000
_cell.length_c   1.000
_cell.angle_alpha   90.00
_cell.angle_beta   90.00
_cell.angle_gamma   90.00
#
_symmetry.space_group_name_H-M   'P 1'
#
loop_
_entity.id
_entity.type
_entity.pdbx_description
1 polymer ?
#
loop_
_entity_poly.entity_id
_entity_poly.type
_entity_poly.pdbx_seq_one_letter_code
_entity_poly.pdbx_strand_id
1 'polypeptide(L)'
;MGKKLKRRDFIGWAGALAAGSFMLGACFRDKETGKSTAGDKIEENRAMPRDLVFTLLDQKVDHYMQLSYNCAQSSYLALEEQFGLKGDQVLKALTPLPGIAERGETCGAVTGPLMVFGLIYGRGKDRLDDWNIYRDSLVPSGKFCRLFEQEFGSTMCRDIQKDKFGRSFDLTNPEDLREFQAADATARCSSVVRKAVRMAAEIILDNTNELL
;
A
#
# COMPACT_ATOMS: atom_id res chain seq x y z
N MET A 1 -40.61 6.60 -7.59
CA MET A 1 -39.91 5.82 -8.63
C MET A 1 -38.50 6.37 -8.81
N GLY A 2 -37.55 5.91 -8.00
CA GLY A 2 -36.16 6.38 -8.02
C GLY A 2 -35.37 5.72 -9.16
N LYS A 3 -34.80 6.53 -10.06
CA LYS A 3 -33.86 6.03 -11.06
C LYS A 3 -32.58 5.58 -10.36
N LYS A 4 -32.33 4.27 -10.35
CA LYS A 4 -31.04 3.68 -9.95
C LYS A 4 -29.97 4.13 -10.94
N LEU A 5 -28.98 4.89 -10.48
CA LEU A 5 -27.75 5.18 -11.23
C LEU A 5 -27.01 3.86 -11.48
N LYS A 6 -26.79 3.52 -12.76
CA LYS A 6 -26.08 2.30 -13.16
C LYS A 6 -24.57 2.55 -13.14
N ARG A 7 -23.85 1.65 -12.48
CA ARG A 7 -22.41 1.63 -12.18
C ARG A 7 -21.48 1.50 -13.41
N ARG A 8 -21.86 1.96 -14.62
CA ARG A 8 -21.20 1.61 -15.89
C ARG A 8 -20.83 2.76 -16.84
N ASP A 9 -20.78 4.01 -16.38
CA ASP A 9 -20.50 5.17 -17.26
C ASP A 9 -19.09 5.78 -17.11
N PHE A 10 -18.08 5.02 -16.66
CA PHE A 10 -16.71 5.54 -16.47
C PHE A 10 -15.63 4.97 -17.43
N ILE A 11 -16.00 4.37 -18.56
CA ILE A 11 -15.03 3.83 -19.55
C ILE A 11 -15.30 4.43 -20.94
N GLY A 12 -15.49 5.75 -21.01
CA GLY A 12 -15.97 6.37 -22.24
C GLY A 12 -15.45 7.78 -22.52
N TRP A 13 -14.25 8.16 -22.07
CA TRP A 13 -13.66 9.43 -22.52
C TRP A 13 -12.16 9.53 -22.26
N ALA A 14 -11.35 9.21 -23.27
CA ALA A 14 -10.04 9.83 -23.57
C ALA A 14 -9.33 9.06 -24.70
N GLY A 15 -10.02 8.85 -25.82
CA GLY A 15 -9.45 8.28 -27.03
C GLY A 15 -10.09 8.93 -28.24
N ALA A 16 -9.51 10.04 -28.69
CA ALA A 16 -9.51 10.54 -30.07
C ALA A 16 -9.10 12.02 -30.09
N LEU A 17 -7.84 12.31 -30.38
CA LEU A 17 -7.45 13.34 -31.35
C LEU A 17 -6.09 12.93 -31.94
N ALA A 18 -6.08 12.69 -33.25
CA ALA A 18 -4.93 12.23 -34.01
C ALA A 18 -4.37 13.36 -34.89
N ALA A 19 -3.09 13.19 -35.22
CA ALA A 19 -2.35 13.62 -36.42
C ALA A 19 -1.77 15.05 -36.50
N GLY A 20 -0.45 15.11 -36.73
CA GLY A 20 0.22 16.33 -37.22
C GLY A 20 1.76 16.43 -37.15
N SER A 21 2.49 15.54 -37.84
CA SER A 21 3.71 15.78 -38.64
C SER A 21 5.07 16.30 -38.10
N PHE A 22 6.10 15.49 -38.43
CA PHE A 22 7.47 15.78 -38.94
C PHE A 22 8.65 16.19 -38.01
N MET A 23 9.54 15.21 -37.84
CA MET A 23 11.02 15.21 -37.97
C MET A 23 11.84 16.36 -37.35
N LEU A 24 12.60 16.03 -36.29
CA LEU A 24 14.01 16.41 -36.19
C LEU A 24 14.73 15.40 -35.28
N GLY A 25 15.76 14.77 -35.85
CA GLY A 25 16.63 13.85 -35.14
C GLY A 25 17.34 14.52 -33.98
N ALA A 26 17.35 13.83 -32.85
CA ALA A 26 18.37 13.99 -31.83
C ALA A 26 18.68 12.59 -31.32
N CYS A 27 19.96 12.24 -31.37
CA CYS A 27 20.51 11.01 -30.83
C CYS A 27 20.13 10.87 -29.35
N PHE A 28 19.02 10.20 -29.05
CA PHE A 28 18.80 9.62 -27.74
C PHE A 28 19.59 8.33 -27.69
N ARG A 29 20.81 8.46 -27.19
CA ARG A 29 21.57 7.34 -26.67
C ARG A 29 20.74 6.76 -25.52
N ASP A 30 20.17 5.58 -25.72
CA ASP A 30 19.57 4.77 -24.67
C ASP A 30 20.59 4.64 -23.54
N LYS A 31 20.45 5.47 -22.50
CA LYS A 31 20.93 5.09 -21.18
C LYS A 31 19.88 4.12 -20.67
N GLU A 32 20.08 2.84 -20.99
CA GLU A 32 19.59 1.77 -20.13
C GLU A 32 20.22 2.01 -18.74
N THR A 33 19.54 2.78 -17.91
CA THR A 33 19.78 2.77 -16.47
C THR A 33 19.49 1.36 -16.02
N GLY A 34 20.53 0.62 -15.62
CA GLY A 34 20.47 -0.78 -15.28
C GLY A 34 19.24 -1.08 -14.41
N LYS A 35 18.38 -1.98 -14.89
CA LYS A 35 17.21 -2.44 -14.14
C LYS A 35 17.72 -3.23 -12.93
N SER A 36 17.81 -2.57 -11.76
CA SER A 36 18.01 -3.30 -10.50
C SER A 36 16.78 -4.19 -10.27
N THR A 37 17.03 -5.41 -9.81
CA THR A 37 15.97 -6.36 -9.45
C THR A 37 15.45 -6.03 -8.05
N ALA A 38 14.28 -6.58 -7.69
CA ALA A 38 13.72 -6.40 -6.33
C ALA A 38 14.69 -6.83 -5.22
N GLY A 39 15.49 -7.89 -5.47
CA GLY A 39 16.53 -8.32 -4.55
C GLY A 39 17.61 -7.26 -4.34
N ASP A 40 18.04 -6.60 -5.43
CA ASP A 40 19.09 -5.58 -5.37
C ASP A 40 18.66 -4.38 -4.52
N LYS A 41 17.42 -3.88 -4.68
CA LYS A 41 16.92 -2.78 -3.85
C LYS A 41 16.75 -3.16 -2.37
N ILE A 42 16.35 -4.39 -2.05
CA ILE A 42 16.25 -4.80 -0.64
C ILE A 42 17.64 -4.76 0.03
N GLU A 43 18.68 -5.28 -0.64
CA GLU A 43 20.05 -5.22 -0.10
C GLU A 43 20.59 -3.79 0.00
N GLU A 44 20.32 -2.93 -1.00
CA GLU A 44 20.63 -1.51 -0.92
C GLU A 44 19.99 -0.86 0.33
N ASN A 45 18.72 -1.18 0.61
CA ASN A 45 18.04 -0.70 1.80
C ASN A 45 18.58 -1.28 3.10
N ARG A 46 19.09 -2.53 3.10
CA ARG A 46 19.75 -3.10 4.28
C ARG A 46 21.06 -2.41 4.62
N ALA A 47 21.78 -1.93 3.60
CA ALA A 47 23.02 -1.18 3.79
C ALA A 47 22.80 0.27 4.25
N MET A 48 21.58 0.81 4.13
CA MET A 48 21.24 2.15 4.60
C MET A 48 20.98 2.19 6.11
N PRO A 49 21.30 3.32 6.80
CA PRO A 49 20.81 3.57 8.14
C PRO A 49 19.29 3.45 8.25
N ARG A 50 18.80 2.79 9.30
CA ARG A 50 17.36 2.49 9.47
C ARG A 50 16.50 3.75 9.52
N ASP A 51 16.97 4.79 10.21
CA ASP A 51 16.34 6.10 10.30
C ASP A 51 16.19 6.77 8.93
N LEU A 52 17.18 6.60 8.04
CA LEU A 52 17.09 7.10 6.67
C LEU A 52 16.02 6.35 5.88
N VAL A 53 15.97 5.01 5.94
CA VAL A 53 14.92 4.23 5.27
C VAL A 53 13.53 4.65 5.75
N PHE A 54 13.36 4.85 7.06
CA PHE A 54 12.10 5.30 7.65
C PHE A 54 11.72 6.72 7.24
N THR A 55 12.69 7.61 7.09
CA THR A 55 12.45 8.98 6.59
C THR A 55 11.95 8.93 5.15
N LEU A 56 12.58 8.11 4.31
CA LEU A 56 12.18 7.93 2.91
C LEU A 56 10.79 7.28 2.77
N LEU A 57 10.45 6.34 3.66
CA LEU A 57 9.13 5.74 3.71
C LEU A 57 8.07 6.75 4.15
N ASP A 58 8.34 7.54 5.19
CA ASP A 58 7.42 8.59 5.64
C ASP A 58 7.10 9.59 4.53
N GLN A 59 8.13 10.04 3.80
CA GLN A 59 7.95 10.94 2.66
C GLN A 59 7.04 10.35 1.58
N LYS A 60 7.20 9.07 1.25
CA LYS A 60 6.34 8.38 0.27
C LYS A 60 4.91 8.23 0.79
N VAL A 61 4.75 7.85 2.06
CA VAL A 61 3.43 7.74 2.68
C VAL A 61 2.71 9.08 2.64
N ASP A 62 3.36 10.16 3.07
CA ASP A 62 2.73 11.48 3.09
C ASP A 62 2.39 11.95 1.67
N HIS A 63 3.27 11.72 0.69
CA HIS A 63 2.97 12.00 -0.70
C HIS A 63 1.74 11.23 -1.22
N TYR A 64 1.71 9.91 -1.04
CA TYR A 64 0.64 9.08 -1.59
C TYR A 64 -0.69 9.20 -0.86
N MET A 65 -0.66 9.45 0.44
CA MET A 65 -1.88 9.72 1.21
C MET A 65 -2.54 11.02 0.77
N GLN A 66 -1.76 12.06 0.48
CA GLN A 66 -2.28 13.33 -0.05
C GLN A 66 -2.80 13.20 -1.48
N LEU A 67 -2.17 12.36 -2.30
CA LEU A 67 -2.59 12.15 -3.68
C LEU A 67 -3.84 11.26 -3.81
N SER A 68 -3.86 10.13 -3.10
CA SER A 68 -4.84 9.07 -3.30
C SER A 68 -5.97 9.05 -2.28
N TYR A 69 -5.75 9.61 -1.09
CA TYR A 69 -6.61 9.45 0.09
C TYR A 69 -6.89 7.98 0.47
N ASN A 70 -6.12 7.03 -0.08
CA ASN A 70 -6.34 5.61 0.05
C ASN A 70 -5.20 4.97 0.85
N CYS A 71 -5.47 4.59 2.10
CA CYS A 71 -4.46 4.04 3.00
C CYS A 71 -3.91 2.68 2.56
N ALA A 72 -4.70 1.86 1.86
CA ALA A 72 -4.25 0.56 1.34
C ALA A 72 -3.28 0.74 0.17
N GLN A 73 -3.60 1.62 -0.77
CA GLN A 73 -2.73 1.95 -1.90
C GLN A 73 -1.47 2.68 -1.46
N SER A 74 -1.59 3.65 -0.54
CA SER A 74 -0.46 4.48 -0.11
C SER A 74 0.57 3.70 0.69
N SER A 75 0.11 2.82 1.59
CA SER A 75 1.00 1.92 2.35
C SER A 75 1.73 0.93 1.44
N TYR A 76 1.02 0.38 0.45
CA TYR A 76 1.61 -0.49 -0.57
C TYR A 76 2.65 0.24 -1.42
N LEU A 77 2.32 1.41 -2.00
CA LEU A 77 3.22 2.17 -2.88
C LEU A 77 4.50 2.57 -2.17
N ALA A 78 4.40 3.04 -0.92
CA ALA A 78 5.58 3.43 -0.16
C ALA A 78 6.59 2.28 -0.04
N LEU A 79 6.11 1.07 0.23
CA LEU A 79 6.94 -0.13 0.36
C LEU A 79 7.39 -0.67 -1.00
N GLU A 80 6.48 -0.74 -1.97
CA GLU A 80 6.74 -1.23 -3.33
C GLU A 80 7.88 -0.44 -3.98
N GLU A 81 7.84 0.89 -3.90
CA GLU A 81 8.88 1.75 -4.47
C GLU A 81 10.20 1.67 -3.68
N GLN A 82 10.11 1.66 -2.34
CA GLN A 82 11.29 1.62 -1.47
C GLN A 82 12.09 0.35 -1.72
N PHE A 83 11.41 -0.79 -1.88
CA PHE A 83 12.02 -2.10 -2.05
C PHE A 83 12.10 -2.58 -3.51
N GLY A 84 11.64 -1.77 -4.48
CA GLY A 84 11.79 -2.07 -5.91
C GLY A 84 11.03 -3.31 -6.35
N LEU A 85 9.88 -3.54 -5.74
CA LEU A 85 9.02 -4.66 -6.08
C LEU A 85 8.33 -4.40 -7.42
N LYS A 86 7.73 -5.43 -8.02
CA LYS A 86 6.94 -5.29 -9.25
C LYS A 86 5.54 -5.78 -8.96
N GLY A 87 4.54 -4.92 -9.16
CA GLY A 87 3.17 -5.30 -8.81
C GLY A 87 2.11 -4.26 -9.17
N ASP A 88 2.21 -3.57 -10.30
CA ASP A 88 1.28 -2.49 -10.68
C ASP A 88 -0.21 -2.90 -10.61
N GLN A 89 -0.50 -4.18 -10.88
CA GLN A 89 -1.87 -4.70 -10.79
C GLN A 89 -2.38 -4.80 -9.33
N VAL A 90 -1.49 -4.96 -8.36
CA VAL A 90 -1.81 -4.97 -6.93
C VAL A 90 -2.29 -3.58 -6.50
N LEU A 91 -1.63 -2.52 -6.96
CA LEU A 91 -2.07 -1.14 -6.68
C LEU A 91 -3.53 -0.91 -7.10
N LYS A 92 -3.87 -1.35 -8.31
CA LYS A 92 -5.25 -1.26 -8.81
C LYS A 92 -6.21 -2.11 -7.97
N ALA A 93 -5.80 -3.32 -7.60
CA ALA A 93 -6.60 -4.24 -6.79
C ALA A 93 -6.83 -3.76 -5.34
N LEU A 94 -5.96 -2.89 -4.81
CA LEU A 94 -6.09 -2.28 -3.49
C LEU A 94 -7.12 -1.15 -3.40
N THR A 95 -7.65 -0.66 -4.53
CA THR A 95 -8.64 0.43 -4.58
C THR A 95 -9.82 0.25 -3.60
N PRO A 96 -10.49 -0.90 -3.50
CA PRO A 96 -11.63 -1.07 -2.59
C PRO A 96 -11.20 -1.33 -1.14
N LEU A 97 -9.91 -1.51 -0.84
CA LEU A 97 -9.45 -2.03 0.45
C LEU A 97 -9.34 -1.06 1.64
N PRO A 98 -9.57 0.27 1.55
CA PRO A 98 -9.71 1.09 2.75
C PRO A 98 -10.80 0.56 3.69
N GLY A 99 -10.41 -0.03 4.83
CA GLY A 99 -11.36 -0.68 5.74
C GLY A 99 -12.20 -1.78 5.05
N ILE A 100 -11.64 -2.37 3.98
CA ILE A 100 -12.17 -3.36 3.01
C ILE A 100 -13.30 -2.92 2.07
N ALA A 101 -14.09 -1.93 2.43
CA ALA A 101 -14.96 -1.19 1.52
C ALA A 101 -15.64 -0.09 2.34
N GLU A 102 -14.84 0.65 3.12
CA GLU A 102 -15.33 1.69 4.05
C GLU A 102 -16.21 1.15 5.20
N ARG A 103 -16.19 -0.17 5.44
CA ARG A 103 -17.01 -0.85 6.46
C ARG A 103 -16.35 -0.97 7.84
N GLY A 104 -15.19 -0.32 8.02
CA GLY A 104 -14.46 -0.34 9.28
C GLY A 104 -13.80 -1.69 9.62
N GLU A 105 -13.65 -2.58 8.65
CA GLU A 105 -12.93 -3.87 8.79
C GLU A 105 -11.41 -3.63 8.73
N THR A 106 -10.61 -4.62 8.31
CA THR A 106 -9.14 -4.55 8.29
C THR A 106 -8.61 -3.24 7.71
N CYS A 107 -7.75 -2.56 8.46
CA CYS A 107 -7.18 -1.28 8.08
C CYS A 107 -6.35 -1.37 6.79
N GLY A 108 -6.43 -0.34 5.94
CA GLY A 108 -5.60 -0.27 4.75
C GLY A 108 -4.09 -0.25 5.04
N ALA A 109 -3.71 0.30 6.20
CA ALA A 109 -2.34 0.25 6.71
C ALA A 109 -1.86 -1.17 7.03
N VAL A 110 -2.77 -2.14 7.15
CA VAL A 110 -2.46 -3.56 7.31
C VAL A 110 -2.51 -4.27 5.96
N THR A 111 -3.55 -4.03 5.14
CA THR A 111 -3.71 -4.74 3.87
C THR A 111 -2.59 -4.44 2.87
N GLY A 112 -2.11 -3.20 2.78
CA GLY A 112 -1.04 -2.83 1.85
C GLY A 112 0.28 -3.58 2.13
N PRO A 113 0.81 -3.55 3.37
CA PRO A 113 1.98 -4.32 3.74
C PRO A 113 1.82 -5.84 3.58
N LEU A 114 0.63 -6.40 3.85
CA LEU A 114 0.37 -7.82 3.60
C LEU A 114 0.47 -8.18 2.11
N MET A 115 0.05 -7.29 1.21
CA MET A 115 0.26 -7.50 -0.23
C MET A 115 1.74 -7.49 -0.60
N VAL A 116 2.53 -6.62 0.03
CA VAL A 116 4.00 -6.57 -0.15
C VAL A 116 4.65 -7.87 0.31
N PHE A 117 4.27 -8.41 1.47
CA PHE A 117 4.76 -9.73 1.89
C PHE A 117 4.35 -10.85 0.94
N GLY A 118 3.15 -10.77 0.36
CA GLY A 118 2.74 -11.68 -0.70
C GLY A 118 3.64 -11.61 -1.94
N LEU A 119 4.12 -10.41 -2.32
CA LEU A 119 5.05 -10.25 -3.43
C LEU A 119 6.47 -10.77 -3.14
N ILE A 120 6.92 -10.69 -1.88
CA ILE A 120 8.28 -11.11 -1.47
C ILE A 120 8.33 -12.61 -1.14
N TYR A 121 7.38 -13.10 -0.32
CA TYR A 121 7.41 -14.43 0.28
C TYR A 121 6.32 -15.37 -0.24
N GLY A 122 5.37 -14.87 -1.03
CA GLY A 122 4.23 -15.65 -1.52
C GLY A 122 4.58 -16.58 -2.69
N ARG A 123 3.60 -17.41 -3.06
CA ARG A 123 3.72 -18.36 -4.19
C ARG A 123 3.03 -17.85 -5.44
N GLY A 124 3.61 -18.19 -6.60
CA GLY A 124 3.05 -17.92 -7.91
C GLY A 124 1.97 -18.92 -8.33
N LYS A 125 1.31 -18.64 -9.46
CA LYS A 125 0.26 -19.50 -10.04
C LYS A 125 0.77 -20.91 -10.39
N ASP A 126 2.02 -21.01 -10.80
CA ASP A 126 2.74 -22.22 -11.17
C ASP A 126 3.12 -23.10 -9.97
N ARG A 127 3.01 -22.57 -8.74
CA ARG A 127 3.34 -23.26 -7.48
C ARG A 127 2.20 -23.19 -6.46
N LEU A 128 0.94 -23.14 -6.92
CA LEU A 128 -0.23 -23.02 -6.03
C LEU A 128 -0.44 -24.23 -5.10
N ASP A 129 0.17 -25.37 -5.40
CA ASP A 129 0.20 -26.57 -4.59
C ASP A 129 1.34 -26.58 -3.56
N ASP A 130 2.31 -25.66 -3.67
CA ASP A 130 3.43 -25.57 -2.72
C ASP A 130 2.95 -25.01 -1.37
N TRP A 131 2.71 -25.93 -0.42
CA TRP A 131 2.23 -25.61 0.92
C TRP A 131 3.36 -25.07 1.82
N ASN A 132 4.63 -25.35 1.52
CA ASN A 132 5.70 -24.83 2.35
C ASN A 132 5.84 -23.32 2.13
N ILE A 133 5.89 -22.86 0.87
CA ILE A 133 5.94 -21.42 0.56
C ILE A 133 4.72 -20.68 1.14
N TYR A 134 3.51 -21.25 1.03
CA TYR A 134 2.34 -20.60 1.61
C TYR A 134 2.42 -20.54 3.15
N ARG A 135 2.83 -21.60 3.86
CA ARG A 135 3.00 -21.54 5.33
C ARG A 135 4.08 -20.54 5.73
N ASP A 136 5.23 -20.56 5.06
CA ASP A 136 6.38 -19.70 5.40
C ASP A 136 6.02 -18.23 5.20
N SER A 137 5.27 -17.89 4.15
CA SER A 137 4.78 -16.51 3.90
C SER A 137 3.89 -15.96 5.03
N LEU A 138 3.23 -16.83 5.81
CA LEU A 138 2.36 -16.41 6.92
C LEU A 138 3.16 -15.98 8.15
N VAL A 139 4.41 -16.40 8.28
CA VAL A 139 5.24 -16.09 9.46
C VAL A 139 5.56 -14.60 9.56
N PRO A 140 6.17 -13.93 8.54
CA PRO A 140 6.40 -12.49 8.58
C PRO A 140 5.08 -11.70 8.60
N SER A 141 4.06 -12.18 7.86
CA SER A 141 2.73 -11.57 7.85
C SER A 141 2.07 -11.55 9.23
N GLY A 142 2.15 -12.67 9.95
CA GLY A 142 1.62 -12.79 11.31
C GLY A 142 2.42 -11.99 12.33
N LYS A 143 3.76 -11.93 12.20
CA LYS A 143 4.62 -11.07 13.03
C LYS A 143 4.21 -9.60 12.87
N PHE A 144 4.03 -9.14 11.63
CA PHE A 144 3.56 -7.79 11.34
C PHE A 144 2.20 -7.48 11.97
N CYS A 145 1.19 -8.33 11.76
CA CYS A 145 -0.14 -8.11 12.34
C CYS A 145 -0.10 -8.04 13.86
N ARG A 146 0.71 -8.89 14.53
CA ARG A 146 0.89 -8.82 15.98
C ARG A 146 1.54 -7.52 16.43
N LEU A 147 2.60 -7.05 15.77
CA LEU A 147 3.24 -5.78 16.09
C LEU A 147 2.29 -4.59 15.86
N PHE A 148 1.50 -4.64 14.79
CA PHE A 148 0.49 -3.63 14.51
C PHE A 148 -0.60 -3.62 15.59
N GLU A 149 -1.11 -4.78 16.00
CA GLU A 149 -2.10 -4.88 17.09
C GLU A 149 -1.54 -4.46 18.44
N GLN A 150 -0.26 -4.73 18.72
CA GLN A 150 0.39 -4.24 19.95
C GLN A 150 0.47 -2.72 19.98
N GLU A 151 0.74 -2.08 18.85
CA GLU A 151 0.84 -0.61 18.75
C GLU A 151 -0.54 0.08 18.76
N PHE A 152 -1.54 -0.48 18.06
CA PHE A 152 -2.83 0.18 17.82
C PHE A 152 -4.02 -0.47 18.52
N GLY A 153 -3.82 -1.58 19.22
CA GLY A 153 -4.85 -2.34 19.93
C GLY A 153 -5.77 -3.20 19.04
N SER A 154 -5.76 -3.02 17.72
CA SER A 154 -6.59 -3.77 16.77
C SER A 154 -6.08 -3.63 15.34
N THR A 155 -6.37 -4.60 14.47
CA THR A 155 -6.22 -4.47 13.01
C THR A 155 -7.45 -3.83 12.34
N MET A 156 -8.56 -3.63 13.05
CA MET A 156 -9.80 -3.10 12.49
C MET A 156 -9.79 -1.58 12.41
N CYS A 157 -10.11 -1.04 11.23
CA CYS A 157 -10.13 0.39 10.94
C CYS A 157 -11.08 1.15 11.88
N ARG A 158 -12.26 0.59 12.21
CA ARG A 158 -13.20 1.24 13.15
C ARG A 158 -12.62 1.43 14.55
N ASP A 159 -11.82 0.48 15.03
CA ASP A 159 -11.23 0.52 16.37
C ASP A 159 -10.11 1.57 16.39
N ILE A 160 -9.28 1.57 15.34
CA ILE A 160 -8.23 2.57 15.15
C ILE A 160 -8.84 3.97 14.99
N GLN A 161 -9.97 4.11 14.29
CA GLN A 161 -10.69 5.39 14.21
C GLN A 161 -11.16 5.83 15.59
N LYS A 162 -11.71 4.92 16.40
CA LYS A 162 -12.14 5.25 17.76
C LYS A 162 -10.99 5.78 18.61
N ASP A 163 -9.81 5.16 18.52
CA ASP A 163 -8.60 5.66 19.20
C ASP A 163 -8.15 7.03 18.65
N LYS A 164 -8.04 7.17 17.33
CA LYS A 164 -7.47 8.36 16.70
C LYS A 164 -8.41 9.57 16.64
N PHE A 165 -9.72 9.35 16.68
CA PHE A 165 -10.73 10.40 16.47
C PHE A 165 -11.75 10.49 17.62
N GLY A 166 -11.69 9.59 18.61
CA GLY A 166 -12.65 9.53 19.72
C GLY A 166 -13.96 8.84 19.38
N ARG A 167 -14.22 8.55 18.09
CA ARG A 167 -15.35 7.76 17.60
C ARG A 167 -14.98 7.02 16.31
N SER A 168 -15.76 6.00 15.98
CA SER A 168 -15.74 5.40 14.65
C SER A 168 -16.72 6.12 13.73
N PHE A 169 -16.47 6.08 12.43
CA PHE A 169 -17.31 6.67 11.39
C PHE A 169 -17.83 5.56 10.47
N ASP A 170 -19.09 5.65 10.05
CA ASP A 170 -19.61 4.92 8.89
C ASP A 170 -19.28 5.71 7.62
N LEU A 171 -18.16 5.38 7.00
CA LEU A 171 -17.67 6.10 5.83
C LEU A 171 -18.55 5.91 4.58
N THR A 172 -19.48 4.94 4.61
CA THR A 172 -20.50 4.79 3.55
C THR A 172 -21.66 5.77 3.69
N ASN A 173 -21.78 6.42 4.85
CA ASN A 173 -22.72 7.51 5.10
C ASN A 173 -22.07 8.86 4.72
N PRO A 174 -22.69 9.67 3.84
CA PRO A 174 -22.11 10.95 3.40
C PRO A 174 -21.86 11.99 4.49
N GLU A 175 -22.61 11.96 5.59
CA GLU A 175 -22.42 12.87 6.73
C GLU A 175 -21.22 12.48 7.57
N ASP A 176 -21.12 11.20 7.93
CA ASP A 176 -19.96 10.67 8.65
C ASP A 176 -18.67 10.82 7.85
N LEU A 177 -18.71 10.61 6.52
CA LEU A 177 -17.56 10.84 5.64
C LEU A 177 -17.11 12.31 5.67
N ARG A 178 -18.06 13.25 5.66
CA ARG A 178 -17.75 14.69 5.72
C ARG A 178 -17.13 15.07 7.06
N GLU A 179 -17.69 14.56 8.17
CA GLU A 179 -17.12 14.80 9.50
C GLU A 179 -15.74 14.18 9.65
N PHE A 180 -15.53 12.97 9.11
CA PHE A 180 -14.24 12.32 9.07
C PHE A 180 -13.20 13.17 8.35
N GLN A 181 -13.53 13.69 7.16
CA GLN A 181 -12.66 14.58 6.39
C GLN A 181 -12.36 15.89 7.15
N ALA A 182 -13.37 16.49 7.79
CA ALA A 182 -13.19 17.70 8.60
C ALA A 182 -12.34 17.47 9.86
N ALA A 183 -12.23 16.23 10.33
CA ALA A 183 -11.42 15.84 11.48
C ALA A 183 -9.93 15.55 11.15
N ASP A 184 -9.45 16.06 10.01
CA ASP A 184 -8.07 15.87 9.52
C ASP A 184 -7.73 14.39 9.28
N ALA A 185 -8.67 13.67 8.64
CA ALA A 185 -8.56 12.24 8.37
C ALA A 185 -7.26 11.86 7.67
N THR A 186 -6.82 12.63 6.67
CA THR A 186 -5.61 12.31 5.92
C THR A 186 -4.39 12.32 6.84
N ALA A 187 -4.16 13.37 7.63
CA ALA A 187 -2.98 13.42 8.50
C ALA A 187 -3.01 12.34 9.60
N ARG A 188 -4.18 12.11 10.21
CA ARG A 188 -4.32 11.07 11.26
C ARG A 188 -4.13 9.67 10.69
N CYS A 189 -4.71 9.36 9.53
CA CYS A 189 -4.49 8.08 8.85
C CYS A 189 -3.03 7.94 8.39
N SER A 190 -2.39 9.00 7.87
CA SER A 190 -0.96 8.99 7.51
C SER A 190 -0.09 8.61 8.70
N SER A 191 -0.39 9.06 9.91
CA SER A 191 0.37 8.67 11.11
C SER A 191 0.32 7.15 11.37
N VAL A 192 -0.82 6.51 11.13
CA VAL A 192 -1.00 5.06 11.26
C VAL A 192 -0.23 4.34 10.15
N VAL A 193 -0.37 4.83 8.91
CA VAL A 193 0.29 4.24 7.74
C VAL A 193 1.82 4.31 7.88
N ARG A 194 2.38 5.45 8.32
CA ARG A 194 3.83 5.62 8.54
C ARG A 194 4.39 4.59 9.52
N LYS A 195 3.75 4.40 10.67
CA LYS A 195 4.17 3.36 11.62
C LYS A 195 4.07 1.96 11.01
N ALA A 196 2.98 1.67 10.30
CA ALA A 196 2.79 0.36 9.68
C ALA A 196 3.86 0.03 8.62
N VAL A 197 4.17 0.97 7.72
CA VAL A 197 5.21 0.73 6.71
C VAL A 197 6.61 0.61 7.32
N ARG A 198 6.89 1.30 8.44
CA ARG A 198 8.15 1.11 9.19
C ARG A 198 8.24 -0.28 9.81
N MET A 199 7.18 -0.77 10.44
CA MET A 199 7.14 -2.14 10.97
C MET A 199 7.34 -3.18 9.87
N ALA A 200 6.67 -3.00 8.74
CA ALA A 200 6.84 -3.88 7.59
C ALA A 200 8.26 -3.82 7.02
N ALA A 201 8.85 -2.61 6.94
CA ALA A 201 10.22 -2.42 6.50
C ALA A 201 11.22 -3.11 7.43
N GLU A 202 11.06 -3.02 8.76
CA GLU A 202 11.93 -3.79 9.68
C GLU A 202 11.85 -5.28 9.40
N ILE A 203 10.66 -5.84 9.21
CA ILE A 203 10.50 -7.26 8.92
C ILE A 203 11.18 -7.65 7.59
N ILE A 204 11.13 -6.81 6.57
CA ILE A 204 11.77 -7.05 5.27
C ILE A 204 13.30 -6.98 5.38
N LEU A 205 13.79 -6.04 6.20
CA LEU A 205 15.20 -5.74 6.37
C LEU A 205 15.89 -6.62 7.41
N ASP A 206 15.14 -7.25 8.30
CA ASP A 206 15.65 -8.19 9.30
C ASP A 206 16.16 -9.46 8.61
N ASN A 207 17.46 -9.70 8.72
CA ASN A 207 18.12 -10.93 8.28
C ASN A 207 17.93 -12.01 9.34
N THR A 208 16.72 -12.55 9.51
CA THR A 208 16.52 -13.68 10.43
C THR A 208 16.00 -14.91 9.70
N ASN A 209 16.94 -15.84 9.48
CA ASN A 209 16.72 -17.29 9.51
C ASN A 209 16.23 -17.79 10.89
N GLU A 210 15.99 -16.89 11.84
CA GLU A 210 15.39 -17.15 13.15
C GLU A 210 13.93 -16.68 13.14
N LEU A 211 13.09 -17.40 12.42
CA LEU A 211 11.64 -17.28 12.48
C LEU A 211 11.02 -18.60 13.00
N LEU A 212 11.58 -19.12 14.10
CA LEU A 212 11.02 -20.21 14.90
C LEU A 212 10.79 -19.74 16.33
#